data_AF-A0A850EPU3-F1
#
_entry.id   AF-A0A850EPU3-F1
#
_cell.length_a   1.000
_cell.length_b   1.000
_cell.length_c   1.000
_cell.angle_alpha   90.00
_cell.angle_beta   90.00
_cell.angle_gamma   90.00
#
_symmetry.space_group_name_H-M   'P 1'
#
loop_
_entity.id
_entity.type
_entity.pdbx_description
1 polymer ?
#
loop_
_entity_poly.entity_id
_entity_poly.type
_entity_poly.pdbx_seq_one_letter_code
_entity_poly.pdbx_strand_id
1 'polypeptide(L)'
;MNLNEANRKRLESLILEHHLTHAAPYLLQNTRQTISCTKAVAEDYTTPGMSRIGGDPDLSPHIEWPLTTDGVPMTFLTQLNLKECARYDESSLLPGEGMLYFFVGLDEPAYNIEHRVLFVREDQLAGAERRVAPETTVLEEEFNGYQLEIKASLEAPNYAYVDSDQVENETVDYEEYEDFSYALSDRQSSEVVRMFGYPIGQHDDAEYEAALMLLTGEEYNYSKKDALAQITDHFGGDEAAAMQEIQDTLMLLELESDNDVGFCWWDAGLLHFFIRKEDLLAGNFERTYCSLYSS
;
A
#
# COMPACT_ATOMS: atom_id res chain seq x y z
N MET A 1 0.44 -11.68 -9.10
CA MET A 1 1.33 -11.03 -10.08
C MET A 1 2.39 -12.04 -10.52
N ASN A 2 2.79 -12.07 -11.79
CA ASN A 2 3.88 -12.95 -12.22
C ASN A 2 5.22 -12.27 -11.92
N LEU A 3 6.15 -12.99 -11.30
CA LEU A 3 7.51 -12.50 -11.07
C LEU A 3 8.28 -12.39 -12.40
N ASN A 4 9.07 -11.33 -12.57
CA ASN A 4 10.04 -11.28 -13.67
C ASN A 4 11.12 -12.38 -13.51
N GLU A 5 11.87 -12.68 -14.57
CA GLU A 5 12.84 -13.80 -14.56
C GLU A 5 13.94 -13.62 -13.50
N ALA A 6 14.39 -12.38 -13.26
CA ALA A 6 15.44 -12.08 -12.28
C ALA A 6 14.95 -12.30 -10.83
N ASN A 7 13.76 -11.79 -10.51
CA ASN A 7 13.09 -11.94 -9.23
C ASN A 7 12.73 -13.40 -8.96
N ARG A 8 12.27 -14.12 -9.98
CA ARG A 8 12.03 -15.56 -9.87
C ARG A 8 13.30 -16.33 -9.52
N LYS A 9 14.43 -16.04 -10.20
CA LYS A 9 15.72 -16.69 -9.89
C LYS A 9 16.22 -16.34 -8.48
N ARG A 10 16.04 -15.09 -8.05
CA ARG A 10 16.35 -14.66 -6.68
C ARG A 10 15.54 -15.46 -5.65
N LEU A 11 14.22 -15.57 -5.86
CA LEU A 11 13.33 -16.36 -5.01
C LEU A 11 13.75 -17.85 -4.98
N GLU A 12 13.98 -18.47 -6.13
CA GLU A 12 14.43 -19.87 -6.21
C GLU A 12 15.77 -20.08 -5.48
N SER A 13 16.70 -19.12 -5.54
CA SER A 13 17.96 -19.18 -4.81
C SER A 13 17.77 -19.11 -3.30
N LEU A 14 16.94 -18.19 -2.81
CA LEU A 14 16.66 -18.03 -1.38
C LEU A 14 15.90 -19.23 -0.81
N ILE A 15 14.97 -19.81 -1.59
CA ILE A 15 14.27 -21.06 -1.21
C ILE A 15 15.27 -22.20 -0.95
N LEU A 16 16.33 -22.30 -1.76
CA LEU A 16 17.37 -23.31 -1.57
C LEU A 16 18.26 -23.01 -0.36
N GLU A 17 18.65 -21.74 -0.18
CA GLU A 17 19.51 -21.28 0.90
C GLU A 17 18.87 -21.46 2.29
N HIS A 18 17.57 -21.19 2.40
CA HIS A 18 16.79 -21.34 3.63
C HIS A 18 16.12 -22.71 3.78
N HIS A 19 16.51 -23.71 2.97
CA HIS A 19 16.01 -25.09 3.06
C HIS A 19 14.48 -25.26 2.87
N LEU A 20 13.80 -24.30 2.23
CA LEU A 20 12.35 -24.28 1.97
C LEU A 20 11.94 -25.00 0.68
N THR A 21 12.74 -25.97 0.20
CA THR A 21 12.49 -26.61 -1.11
C THR A 21 11.17 -27.37 -1.17
N HIS A 22 10.67 -27.89 -0.04
CA HIS A 22 9.35 -28.54 0.04
C HIS A 22 8.21 -27.54 -0.23
N ALA A 23 8.37 -26.29 0.19
CA ALA A 23 7.40 -25.21 0.04
C ALA A 23 7.53 -24.47 -1.31
N ALA A 24 8.47 -24.86 -2.17
CA ALA A 24 8.77 -24.13 -3.41
C ALA A 24 7.54 -23.89 -4.30
N PRO A 25 6.62 -24.86 -4.54
CA PRO A 25 5.41 -24.61 -5.33
C PRO A 25 4.52 -23.52 -4.72
N TYR A 26 4.34 -23.53 -3.40
CA TYR A 26 3.56 -22.55 -2.67
C TYR A 26 4.21 -21.16 -2.72
N LEU A 27 5.52 -21.07 -2.46
CA LEU A 27 6.25 -19.79 -2.46
C LEU A 27 6.35 -19.17 -3.85
N LEU A 28 6.59 -19.97 -4.89
CA LEU A 28 6.60 -19.49 -6.27
C LEU A 28 5.24 -18.98 -6.74
N GLN A 29 4.15 -19.55 -6.21
CA GLN A 29 2.79 -19.14 -6.55
C GLN A 29 2.34 -17.90 -5.77
N ASN A 30 2.74 -17.77 -4.50
CA ASN A 30 2.19 -16.77 -3.59
C ASN A 30 3.15 -15.60 -3.28
N THR A 31 4.41 -15.64 -3.70
CA THR A 31 5.28 -14.46 -3.57
C THR A 31 4.79 -13.33 -4.47
N ARG A 32 4.53 -12.17 -3.89
CA ARG A 32 4.12 -10.94 -4.58
C ARG A 32 5.34 -10.06 -4.87
N GLN A 33 5.27 -9.30 -5.96
CA GLN A 33 6.21 -8.21 -6.21
C GLN A 33 5.65 -6.92 -5.62
N THR A 34 6.52 -6.13 -5.00
CA THR A 34 6.18 -4.87 -4.34
C THR A 34 7.12 -3.77 -4.78
N ILE A 35 6.72 -2.52 -4.49
CA ILE A 35 7.59 -1.36 -4.61
C ILE A 35 7.84 -0.84 -3.20
N SER A 36 9.10 -0.82 -2.80
CA SER A 36 9.56 -0.44 -1.47
C SER A 36 10.17 0.95 -1.53
N CYS A 37 9.81 1.81 -0.58
CA CYS A 37 10.32 3.16 -0.45
C CYS A 37 10.96 3.36 0.93
N THR A 38 12.21 3.84 0.92
CA THR A 38 12.96 4.17 2.14
C THR A 38 13.32 5.65 2.15
N LYS A 39 13.50 6.23 3.34
CA LYS A 39 13.98 7.62 3.49
C LYS A 39 15.41 7.72 2.97
N ALA A 40 15.66 8.65 2.04
CA ALA A 40 16.99 8.94 1.53
C ALA A 40 17.64 10.11 2.29
N VAL A 41 17.11 11.32 2.08
CA VAL A 41 17.60 12.56 2.70
C VAL A 41 16.42 13.44 3.10
N ALA A 42 16.64 14.33 4.07
CA ALA A 42 15.64 15.33 4.44
C ALA A 42 15.29 16.20 3.22
N GLU A 43 14.01 16.50 3.06
CA GLU A 43 13.51 17.30 1.94
C GLU A 43 13.95 18.76 2.06
N ASP A 44 14.49 19.30 0.97
CA ASP A 44 14.98 20.68 0.86
C ASP A 44 14.17 21.55 -0.11
N TYR A 45 13.22 20.94 -0.83
CA TYR A 45 12.31 21.55 -1.81
C TYR A 45 13.03 22.25 -2.97
N THR A 46 14.26 21.84 -3.28
CA THR A 46 15.02 22.42 -4.41
C THR A 46 14.52 21.95 -5.76
N THR A 47 13.98 20.73 -5.83
CA THR A 47 13.47 20.11 -7.06
C THR A 47 12.03 19.65 -6.86
N PRO A 48 11.04 20.29 -7.50
CA PRO A 48 9.64 19.86 -7.44
C PRO A 48 9.41 18.50 -8.13
N GLY A 49 8.40 17.77 -7.66
CA GLY A 49 7.92 16.53 -8.28
C GLY A 49 8.76 15.29 -7.96
N MET A 50 9.62 15.36 -6.94
CA MET A 50 10.32 14.19 -6.40
C MET A 50 9.39 13.36 -5.50
N SER A 51 9.59 12.05 -5.45
CA SER A 51 8.88 11.22 -4.46
C SER A 51 9.32 11.58 -3.04
N ARG A 52 8.38 11.78 -2.12
CA ARG A 52 8.65 12.12 -0.71
C ARG A 52 7.57 11.62 0.24
N ILE A 53 7.94 11.51 1.50
CA ILE A 53 7.04 11.27 2.64
C ILE A 53 7.11 12.47 3.61
N GLY A 54 5.97 12.84 4.19
CA GLY A 54 5.84 13.98 5.10
C GLY A 54 6.09 15.34 4.43
N GLY A 55 6.12 16.40 5.24
CA GLY A 55 6.32 17.77 4.75
C GLY A 55 5.13 18.32 3.96
N ASP A 56 5.43 19.01 2.85
CA ASP A 56 4.46 19.66 1.98
C ASP A 56 4.46 19.03 0.57
N PRO A 57 3.30 18.90 -0.08
CA PRO A 57 3.23 18.43 -1.45
C PRO A 57 3.68 19.49 -2.45
N ASP A 58 4.15 19.04 -3.62
CA ASP A 58 4.33 19.89 -4.79
C ASP A 58 3.04 19.87 -5.62
N LEU A 59 2.22 20.92 -5.52
CA LEU A 59 0.92 20.99 -6.19
C LEU A 59 0.90 22.13 -7.21
N SER A 60 0.30 21.89 -8.37
CA SER A 60 0.03 22.96 -9.33
C SER A 60 -1.06 23.90 -8.80
N PRO A 61 -1.12 25.18 -9.25
CA PRO A 61 -2.07 26.17 -8.74
C PRO A 61 -3.55 25.82 -8.96
N HIS A 62 -3.85 24.86 -9.83
CA HIS A 62 -5.21 24.45 -10.17
C HIS A 62 -5.69 23.24 -9.35
N ILE A 63 -4.80 22.61 -8.58
CA ILE A 63 -5.18 21.51 -7.70
C ILE A 63 -5.65 22.11 -6.38
N GLU A 64 -6.90 21.85 -6.04
CA GLU A 64 -7.44 22.23 -4.74
C GLU A 64 -6.85 21.32 -3.65
N TRP A 65 -6.62 21.89 -2.47
CA TRP A 65 -6.17 21.10 -1.32
C TRP A 65 -7.34 20.21 -0.85
N PRO A 66 -7.15 18.89 -0.68
CA PRO A 66 -8.23 18.02 -0.20
C PRO A 66 -8.75 18.45 1.17
N LEU A 67 -10.08 18.52 1.29
CA LEU A 67 -10.76 18.87 2.54
C LEU A 67 -11.56 17.66 3.03
N THR A 68 -11.66 17.52 4.35
CA THR A 68 -12.62 16.62 5.00
C THR A 68 -14.06 17.05 4.71
N THR A 69 -15.01 16.20 5.05
CA THR A 69 -16.45 16.46 4.88
C THR A 69 -16.90 17.68 5.70
N ASP A 70 -16.21 17.97 6.80
CA ASP A 70 -16.41 19.16 7.64
C ASP A 70 -15.69 20.41 7.11
N GLY A 71 -14.94 20.30 6.00
CA GLY A 71 -14.24 21.40 5.35
C GLY A 71 -12.86 21.71 5.93
N VAL A 72 -12.29 20.83 6.75
CA VAL A 72 -10.95 20.99 7.33
C VAL A 72 -9.90 20.47 6.34
N PRO A 73 -8.76 21.14 6.14
CA PRO A 73 -7.68 20.61 5.30
C PRO A 73 -7.21 19.23 5.76
N MET A 74 -7.22 18.27 4.84
CA MET A 74 -6.63 16.95 5.09
C MET A 74 -5.11 17.06 5.23
N THR A 75 -4.52 16.15 6.00
CA THR A 75 -3.07 16.08 6.18
C THR A 75 -2.42 15.40 4.99
N PHE A 76 -1.37 16.01 4.43
CA PHE A 76 -0.55 15.37 3.39
C PHE A 76 0.34 14.28 3.98
N LEU A 77 0.39 13.12 3.33
CA LEU A 77 1.18 11.97 3.78
C LEU A 77 2.41 11.74 2.92
N THR A 78 2.21 11.58 1.61
CA THR A 78 3.28 11.24 0.67
C THR A 78 2.88 11.60 -0.76
N GLN A 79 3.87 11.93 -1.58
CA GLN A 79 3.71 12.00 -3.03
C GLN A 79 4.69 11.04 -3.69
N LEU A 80 4.25 10.40 -4.77
CA LEU A 80 5.04 9.42 -5.51
C LEU A 80 5.05 9.79 -6.99
N ASN A 81 6.26 9.93 -7.55
CA ASN A 81 6.47 10.12 -8.97
C ASN A 81 6.34 8.79 -9.69
N LEU A 82 5.31 8.64 -10.52
CA LEU A 82 5.03 7.38 -11.18
C LEU A 82 6.09 6.99 -12.21
N LYS A 83 6.87 7.93 -12.76
CA LYS A 83 8.04 7.58 -13.61
C LYS A 83 9.16 6.90 -12.82
N GLU A 84 9.21 7.09 -11.51
CA GLU A 84 10.16 6.42 -10.61
C GLU A 84 9.60 5.05 -10.21
N CYS A 85 8.33 4.99 -9.80
CA CYS A 85 7.67 3.73 -9.40
C CYS A 85 7.53 2.74 -10.56
N ALA A 86 7.10 3.19 -11.75
CA ALA A 86 6.81 2.33 -12.90
C ALA A 86 8.05 1.56 -13.41
N ARG A 87 9.26 1.97 -13.04
CA ARG A 87 10.51 1.23 -13.34
C ARG A 87 10.58 -0.11 -12.61
N TYR A 88 9.83 -0.24 -11.52
CA TYR A 88 9.82 -1.40 -10.64
C TYR A 88 8.47 -2.12 -10.65
N ASP A 89 7.49 -1.62 -11.41
CA ASP A 89 6.19 -2.24 -11.60
C ASP A 89 6.19 -3.17 -12.83
N GLU A 90 6.71 -4.38 -12.64
CA GLU A 90 6.74 -5.41 -13.68
C GLU A 90 5.33 -5.87 -14.12
N SER A 91 4.32 -5.67 -13.28
CA SER A 91 2.95 -6.02 -13.61
C SER A 91 2.23 -4.92 -14.41
N SER A 92 2.88 -3.76 -14.60
CA SER A 92 2.34 -2.61 -15.36
C SER A 92 0.93 -2.21 -14.90
N LEU A 93 0.73 -2.20 -13.59
CA LEU A 93 -0.51 -1.80 -12.94
C LEU A 93 -0.60 -0.28 -12.79
N LEU A 94 0.52 0.37 -12.48
CA LEU A 94 0.62 1.81 -12.29
C LEU A 94 0.63 2.53 -13.65
N PRO A 95 0.06 3.75 -13.73
CA PRO A 95 0.35 4.64 -14.84
C PRO A 95 1.86 4.87 -14.98
N GLY A 96 2.36 4.96 -16.21
CA GLY A 96 3.81 5.11 -16.46
C GLY A 96 4.37 6.51 -16.17
N GLU A 97 3.51 7.50 -15.91
CA GLU A 97 3.86 8.88 -15.63
C GLU A 97 2.76 9.61 -14.83
N GLY A 98 3.09 10.80 -14.34
CA GLY A 98 2.27 11.57 -13.42
C GLY A 98 2.69 11.42 -11.95
N MET A 99 1.90 12.00 -11.06
CA MET A 99 2.13 12.00 -9.62
C MET A 99 0.90 11.42 -8.90
N LEU A 100 1.15 10.60 -7.89
CA LEU A 100 0.18 10.29 -6.85
C LEU A 100 0.44 11.14 -5.62
N TYR A 101 -0.62 11.62 -4.98
CA TYR A 101 -0.57 12.29 -3.69
C TYR A 101 -1.58 11.64 -2.76
N PHE A 102 -1.16 11.39 -1.53
CA PHE A 102 -1.97 10.76 -0.49
C PHE A 102 -2.22 11.77 0.61
N PHE A 103 -3.50 11.95 0.94
CA PHE A 103 -3.97 12.79 2.02
C PHE A 103 -4.92 11.99 2.91
N VAL A 104 -4.92 12.30 4.21
CA VAL A 104 -5.76 11.63 5.20
C VAL A 104 -6.54 12.62 6.05
N GLY A 105 -7.74 12.20 6.42
CA GLY A 105 -8.61 12.77 7.44
C GLY A 105 -8.11 12.42 8.86
N LEU A 106 -9.03 12.43 9.82
CA LEU A 106 -8.75 11.93 11.16
C LEU A 106 -8.61 10.40 11.10
N ASP A 107 -7.62 9.85 11.80
CA ASP A 107 -7.33 8.41 11.89
C ASP A 107 -8.29 7.64 12.83
N GLU A 108 -9.45 8.26 13.15
CA GLU A 108 -10.55 7.67 13.90
C GLU A 108 -11.86 7.80 13.09
N PRO A 109 -12.61 6.70 12.89
CA PRO A 109 -12.29 5.32 13.30
C PRO A 109 -11.14 4.71 12.48
N ALA A 110 -10.52 3.62 12.94
CA ALA A 110 -9.44 2.93 12.23
C ALA A 110 -9.85 2.23 10.92
N TYR A 111 -11.10 2.38 10.48
CA TYR A 111 -11.62 1.78 9.26
C TYR A 111 -12.40 2.86 8.51
N ASN A 112 -12.45 2.77 7.18
CA ASN A 112 -13.09 3.78 6.33
C ASN A 112 -12.65 5.22 6.68
N ILE A 113 -11.36 5.39 6.95
CA ILE A 113 -10.77 6.68 7.29
C ILE A 113 -11.02 7.62 6.10
N GLU A 114 -11.51 8.82 6.38
CA GLU A 114 -11.70 9.81 5.34
C GLU A 114 -10.35 10.14 4.69
N HIS A 115 -10.25 10.15 3.37
CA HIS A 115 -8.96 10.32 2.70
C HIS A 115 -9.13 10.83 1.27
N ARG A 116 -8.01 11.20 0.66
CA ARG A 116 -7.96 11.52 -0.77
C ARG A 116 -6.67 11.03 -1.40
N VAL A 117 -6.81 10.24 -2.47
CA VAL A 117 -5.70 9.94 -3.39
C VAL A 117 -5.89 10.76 -4.65
N LEU A 118 -4.93 11.63 -4.96
CA LEU A 118 -4.95 12.43 -6.18
C LEU A 118 -4.00 11.81 -7.20
N PHE A 119 -4.50 11.50 -8.38
CA PHE A 119 -3.66 11.22 -9.54
C PHE A 119 -3.64 12.44 -10.46
N VAL A 120 -2.44 12.99 -10.64
CA VAL A 120 -2.20 14.16 -11.49
C VAL A 120 -1.34 13.73 -12.66
N ARG A 121 -1.86 13.87 -13.86
CA ARG A 121 -1.13 13.50 -15.07
C ARG A 121 0.01 14.47 -15.32
N GLU A 122 1.02 14.02 -16.07
CA GLU A 122 2.20 14.82 -16.41
C GLU A 122 1.84 16.19 -17.02
N ASP A 123 0.82 16.26 -17.87
CA ASP A 123 0.36 17.50 -18.53
C ASP A 123 -0.27 18.52 -17.55
N GLN A 124 -0.64 18.08 -16.36
CA GLN A 124 -1.28 18.89 -15.30
C GLN A 124 -0.29 19.31 -14.20
N LEU A 125 0.95 18.81 -14.24
CA LEU A 125 2.02 19.16 -13.29
C LEU A 125 2.72 20.48 -13.63
N ALA A 126 2.34 21.14 -14.72
CA ALA A 126 2.91 22.43 -15.10
C ALA A 126 2.75 23.46 -13.97
N GLY A 127 3.88 23.98 -13.48
CA GLY A 127 3.89 24.93 -12.37
C GLY A 127 3.65 24.31 -10.98
N ALA A 128 3.76 22.99 -10.85
CA ALA A 128 3.81 22.35 -9.53
C ALA A 128 5.01 22.87 -8.74
N GLU A 129 4.73 23.36 -7.54
CA GLU A 129 5.70 23.88 -6.60
C GLU A 129 5.24 23.51 -5.19
N ARG A 130 6.18 23.58 -4.23
CA ARG A 130 5.88 23.36 -2.81
C ARG A 130 4.66 24.19 -2.39
N ARG A 131 3.62 23.53 -1.90
CA ARG A 131 2.44 24.18 -1.34
C ARG A 131 2.26 23.80 0.12
N VAL A 132 2.37 24.81 0.98
CA VAL A 132 2.01 24.69 2.40
C VAL A 132 0.49 24.54 2.52
N ALA A 133 0.05 23.77 3.50
CA ALA A 133 -1.36 23.66 3.85
C ALA A 133 -2.00 25.05 4.06
N PRO A 134 -3.23 25.27 3.59
CA PRO A 134 -3.86 26.59 3.68
C PRO A 134 -4.19 27.01 5.12
N GLU A 135 -4.45 26.04 6.00
CA GLU A 135 -4.73 26.18 7.43
C GLU A 135 -4.18 24.96 8.17
N THR A 136 -4.34 24.90 9.49
CA THR A 136 -4.01 23.71 10.28
C THR A 136 -4.75 22.50 9.72
N THR A 137 -4.01 21.42 9.46
CA THR A 137 -4.58 20.17 8.95
C THR A 137 -5.24 19.36 10.07
N VAL A 138 -6.07 18.39 9.68
CA VAL A 138 -6.87 17.57 10.60
C VAL A 138 -6.08 16.84 11.68
N LEU A 139 -4.83 16.45 11.45
CA LEU A 139 -3.98 15.80 12.47
C LEU A 139 -3.31 16.80 13.41
N GLU A 140 -3.43 18.12 13.15
CA GLU A 140 -2.89 19.21 13.97
C GLU A 140 -1.38 19.12 14.28
N GLU A 141 -0.63 18.36 13.47
CA GLU A 141 0.81 18.13 13.62
C GLU A 141 1.60 18.58 12.37
N GLU A 142 2.88 18.87 12.56
CA GLU A 142 3.83 19.14 11.48
C GLU A 142 4.73 17.91 11.29
N PHE A 143 4.80 17.41 10.07
CA PHE A 143 5.60 16.23 9.72
C PHE A 143 6.84 16.63 8.95
N ASN A 144 7.98 16.03 9.30
CA ASN A 144 9.24 16.26 8.61
C ASN A 144 9.23 15.57 7.23
N GLY A 145 9.63 16.31 6.21
CA GLY A 145 9.72 15.78 4.85
C GLY A 145 11.02 15.03 4.59
N TYR A 146 10.94 13.88 3.91
CA TYR A 146 12.09 13.13 3.39
C TYR A 146 11.87 12.71 1.95
N GLN A 147 12.88 12.90 1.12
CA GLN A 147 12.92 12.31 -0.23
C GLN A 147 13.00 10.78 -0.13
N LEU A 148 12.35 10.10 -1.05
CA LEU A 148 12.28 8.63 -1.06
C LEU A 148 13.26 8.02 -2.07
N GLU A 149 13.95 6.96 -1.66
CA GLU A 149 14.60 6.02 -2.56
C GLU A 149 13.66 4.84 -2.82
N ILE A 150 13.38 4.57 -4.09
CA ILE A 150 12.42 3.56 -4.54
C ILE A 150 13.17 2.37 -5.13
N LYS A 151 12.81 1.16 -4.70
CA LYS A 151 13.33 -0.11 -5.22
C LYS A 151 12.23 -1.14 -5.45
N ALA A 152 12.46 -2.08 -6.36
CA ALA A 152 11.67 -3.31 -6.43
C ALA A 152 11.95 -4.19 -5.21
N SER A 153 10.91 -4.80 -4.66
CA SER A 153 11.04 -5.82 -3.63
C SER A 153 10.10 -7.01 -3.89
N LEU A 154 10.27 -8.06 -3.09
CA LEU A 154 9.50 -9.29 -3.12
C LEU A 154 8.96 -9.55 -1.72
N GLU A 155 7.73 -10.05 -1.65
CA GLU A 155 7.10 -10.38 -0.39
C GLU A 155 6.46 -11.77 -0.48
N ALA A 156 6.93 -12.67 0.37
CA ALA A 156 6.25 -13.92 0.63
C ALA A 156 5.04 -13.68 1.55
N PRO A 157 4.04 -14.56 1.59
CA PRO A 157 2.88 -14.42 2.48
C PRO A 157 3.30 -14.07 3.92
N ASN A 158 2.86 -12.92 4.42
CA ASN A 158 3.22 -12.49 5.78
C ASN A 158 2.41 -13.30 6.83
N TYR A 159 2.60 -12.97 8.11
CA TYR A 159 1.94 -13.65 9.24
C TYR A 159 0.43 -13.87 9.05
N ALA A 160 -0.30 -12.89 8.53
CA ALA A 160 -1.76 -13.02 8.33
C ALA A 160 -2.12 -14.00 7.21
N TYR A 161 -1.31 -14.10 6.15
CA TYR A 161 -1.66 -14.75 4.88
C TYR A 161 -0.94 -16.08 4.64
N VAL A 162 0.06 -16.41 5.45
CA VAL A 162 0.83 -17.64 5.31
C VAL A 162 0.01 -18.87 5.65
N ASP A 163 0.12 -19.89 4.83
CA ASP A 163 -0.38 -21.24 5.14
C ASP A 163 0.76 -22.01 5.82
N SER A 164 0.72 -22.08 7.15
CA SER A 164 1.76 -22.72 7.97
C SER A 164 2.00 -24.18 7.57
N ASP A 165 0.94 -24.90 7.17
CA ASP A 165 1.04 -26.30 6.75
C ASP A 165 1.84 -26.47 5.44
N GLN A 166 1.99 -25.41 4.64
CA GLN A 166 2.79 -25.44 3.42
C GLN A 166 4.26 -25.09 3.65
N VAL A 167 4.54 -24.22 4.61
CA VAL A 167 5.90 -23.69 4.82
C VAL A 167 6.65 -24.45 5.91
N GLU A 168 5.96 -25.01 6.90
CA GLU A 168 6.56 -25.77 7.99
C GLU A 168 6.72 -27.26 7.66
N ASN A 169 7.75 -27.90 8.25
CA ASN A 169 7.94 -29.35 8.26
C ASN A 169 8.74 -29.79 9.49
N GLU A 170 9.20 -31.04 9.55
CA GLU A 170 9.97 -31.57 10.71
C GLU A 170 11.32 -30.86 10.98
N THR A 171 11.81 -30.08 10.01
CA THR A 171 13.15 -29.46 10.01
C THR A 171 13.14 -27.95 9.78
N VAL A 172 11.98 -27.37 9.46
CA VAL A 172 11.78 -25.95 9.17
C VAL A 172 10.51 -25.55 9.88
N ASP A 173 10.61 -24.72 10.90
CA ASP A 173 9.49 -24.13 11.59
C ASP A 173 9.22 -22.70 11.09
N TYR A 174 8.32 -21.99 11.79
CA TYR A 174 7.93 -20.64 11.42
C TYR A 174 9.08 -19.63 11.51
N GLU A 175 10.01 -19.78 12.45
CA GLU A 175 11.14 -18.84 12.62
C GLU A 175 12.06 -18.89 11.39
N GLU A 176 12.33 -20.08 10.85
CA GLU A 176 13.10 -20.21 9.61
C GLU A 176 12.39 -19.64 8.38
N TYR A 177 11.06 -19.73 8.33
CA TYR A 177 10.24 -19.06 7.31
C TYR A 177 10.29 -17.54 7.45
N GLU A 178 10.29 -17.03 8.68
CA GLU A 178 10.41 -15.60 8.98
C GLU A 178 11.76 -15.05 8.50
N ASP A 179 12.86 -15.76 8.81
CA ASP A 179 14.21 -15.43 8.34
C ASP A 179 14.29 -15.37 6.81
N PHE A 180 13.67 -16.34 6.13
CA PHE A 180 13.54 -16.32 4.67
C PHE A 180 12.78 -15.09 4.17
N SER A 181 11.67 -14.75 4.83
CA SER A 181 10.82 -13.62 4.45
C SER A 181 11.54 -12.28 4.64
N TYR A 182 12.34 -12.12 5.70
CA TYR A 182 13.22 -10.96 5.89
C TYR A 182 14.30 -10.86 4.81
N ALA A 183 14.97 -11.98 4.49
CA ALA A 183 16.00 -12.02 3.45
C ALA A 183 15.44 -11.72 2.04
N LEU A 184 14.21 -12.19 1.76
CA LEU A 184 13.53 -12.00 0.48
C LEU A 184 13.12 -10.54 0.26
N SER A 185 12.51 -9.94 1.27
CA SER A 185 12.03 -8.56 1.19
C SER A 185 13.16 -7.54 1.25
N ASP A 186 14.37 -7.95 1.67
CA ASP A 186 15.44 -7.01 2.01
C ASP A 186 14.87 -5.88 2.88
N ARG A 187 13.96 -6.26 3.80
CA ARG A 187 13.36 -5.37 4.81
C ARG A 187 14.47 -4.94 5.74
N GLN A 188 15.22 -3.96 5.30
CA GLN A 188 15.92 -3.06 6.19
C GLN A 188 14.84 -2.35 7.01
N SER A 189 15.09 -2.12 8.30
CA SER A 189 14.14 -1.54 9.25
C SER A 189 13.80 -0.06 8.99
N SER A 190 13.80 0.35 7.72
CA SER A 190 13.74 1.74 7.25
C SER A 190 12.77 1.92 6.08
N GLU A 191 12.02 0.88 5.70
CA GLU A 191 10.88 1.02 4.79
C GLU A 191 9.82 1.87 5.49
N VAL A 192 9.33 2.88 4.78
CA VAL A 192 8.31 3.82 5.31
C VAL A 192 7.04 3.82 4.47
N VAL A 193 7.16 3.43 3.20
CA VAL A 193 6.04 3.28 2.27
C VAL A 193 6.26 2.03 1.42
N ARG A 194 5.19 1.28 1.20
CA ARG A 194 5.18 0.09 0.33
C ARG A 194 3.96 0.08 -0.56
N MET A 195 4.14 -0.19 -1.85
CA MET A 195 3.02 -0.39 -2.77
C MET A 195 2.87 -1.86 -3.13
N PHE A 196 1.62 -2.33 -3.17
CA PHE A 196 1.27 -3.74 -3.38
C PHE A 196 1.86 -4.68 -2.31
N GLY A 197 1.65 -5.98 -2.47
CA GLY A 197 2.09 -6.98 -1.50
C GLY A 197 0.94 -7.48 -0.64
N TYR A 198 1.26 -7.93 0.57
CA TYR A 198 0.30 -8.38 1.58
C TYR A 198 0.16 -7.30 2.66
N PRO A 199 -1.07 -6.84 2.96
CA PRO A 199 -1.33 -5.96 4.10
C PRO A 199 -0.76 -6.57 5.38
N ILE A 200 0.00 -5.80 6.17
CA ILE A 200 0.41 -6.25 7.50
C ILE A 200 -0.82 -6.30 8.40
N GLY A 201 -1.03 -7.42 9.10
CA GLY A 201 -2.19 -7.62 9.94
C GLY A 201 -2.11 -8.90 10.77
N GLN A 202 -3.16 -9.17 11.57
CA GLN A 202 -3.35 -10.45 12.27
C GLN A 202 -4.20 -11.44 11.48
N HIS A 203 -5.01 -10.96 10.54
CA HIS A 203 -5.99 -11.73 9.80
C HIS A 203 -5.91 -11.39 8.30
N ASP A 204 -6.22 -12.37 7.45
CA ASP A 204 -6.20 -12.29 5.99
C ASP A 204 -7.51 -11.76 5.41
N ASP A 205 -8.11 -10.75 6.05
CA ASP A 205 -9.42 -10.22 5.72
C ASP A 205 -9.43 -8.75 5.23
N ALA A 206 -8.26 -8.11 5.15
CA ALA A 206 -8.17 -6.73 4.71
C ALA A 206 -8.73 -6.50 3.29
N GLU A 207 -8.47 -7.40 2.33
CA GLU A 207 -9.07 -7.32 1.00
C GLU A 207 -10.59 -7.57 1.01
N TYR A 208 -11.12 -8.38 1.94
CA TYR A 208 -12.56 -8.59 2.09
C TYR A 208 -13.25 -7.33 2.60
N GLU A 209 -12.68 -6.70 3.63
CA GLU A 209 -13.15 -5.44 4.18
C GLU A 209 -13.13 -4.32 3.14
N ALA A 210 -12.00 -4.14 2.46
CA ALA A 210 -11.85 -3.12 1.44
C ALA A 210 -12.81 -3.33 0.26
N ALA A 211 -12.93 -4.57 -0.24
CA ALA A 211 -13.84 -4.89 -1.34
C ALA A 211 -15.31 -4.65 -0.95
N LEU A 212 -15.71 -5.04 0.26
CA LEU A 212 -17.06 -4.82 0.78
C LEU A 212 -17.37 -3.31 0.78
N MET A 213 -16.52 -2.50 1.42
CA MET A 213 -16.74 -1.05 1.50
C MET A 213 -16.78 -0.39 0.11
N LEU A 214 -15.84 -0.73 -0.78
CA LEU A 214 -15.75 -0.13 -2.12
C LEU A 214 -16.92 -0.46 -3.06
N LEU A 215 -17.58 -1.60 -2.85
CA LEU A 215 -18.68 -2.08 -3.69
C LEU A 215 -20.05 -1.74 -3.12
N THR A 216 -20.22 -1.86 -1.80
CA THR A 216 -21.54 -1.77 -1.15
C THR A 216 -21.67 -0.60 -0.20
N GLY A 217 -20.57 -0.06 0.31
CA GLY A 217 -20.56 0.94 1.38
C GLY A 217 -20.90 0.37 2.77
N GLU A 218 -20.94 -0.96 2.91
CA GLU A 218 -21.25 -1.63 4.17
C GLU A 218 -19.99 -1.83 5.02
N GLU A 219 -20.14 -1.76 6.34
CA GLU A 219 -19.04 -1.98 7.28
C GLU A 219 -18.72 -3.46 7.45
N TYR A 220 -17.42 -3.77 7.55
CA TYR A 220 -16.96 -5.13 7.82
C TYR A 220 -17.22 -5.51 9.28
N ASN A 221 -17.73 -6.73 9.49
CA ASN A 221 -18.17 -7.23 10.80
C ASN A 221 -17.25 -8.34 11.36
N TYR A 222 -15.98 -8.39 10.93
CA TYR A 222 -15.02 -9.43 11.31
C TYR A 222 -15.43 -10.85 10.88
N SER A 223 -16.15 -10.97 9.77
CA SER A 223 -16.55 -12.24 9.17
C SER A 223 -16.36 -12.23 7.64
N LYS A 224 -15.26 -12.83 7.17
CA LYS A 224 -15.02 -13.04 5.73
C LYS A 224 -16.18 -13.74 5.03
N LYS A 225 -16.88 -14.63 5.74
CA LYS A 225 -18.05 -15.33 5.21
C LYS A 225 -19.21 -14.36 4.94
N ASP A 226 -19.49 -13.46 5.87
CA ASP A 226 -20.58 -12.49 5.71
C ASP A 226 -20.22 -11.42 4.67
N ALA A 227 -18.96 -10.98 4.64
CA ALA A 227 -18.45 -10.11 3.57
C ALA A 227 -18.59 -10.76 2.20
N LEU A 228 -18.14 -12.02 2.04
CA LEU A 228 -18.28 -12.76 0.78
C LEU A 228 -19.75 -12.91 0.36
N ALA A 229 -20.66 -13.20 1.30
CA ALA A 229 -22.09 -13.31 1.00
C ALA A 229 -22.66 -11.99 0.47
N GLN A 230 -22.33 -10.86 1.12
CA GLN A 230 -22.80 -9.54 0.70
C GLN A 230 -22.21 -9.11 -0.66
N ILE A 231 -20.92 -9.37 -0.89
CA ILE A 231 -20.28 -9.12 -2.19
C ILE A 231 -20.90 -10.03 -3.27
N THR A 232 -21.19 -11.29 -2.94
CA THR A 232 -21.89 -12.22 -3.86
C THR A 232 -23.27 -11.70 -4.22
N ASP A 233 -24.03 -11.16 -3.26
CA ASP A 233 -25.32 -10.53 -3.52
C ASP A 233 -25.17 -9.28 -4.41
N HIS A 234 -24.13 -8.46 -4.22
CA HIS A 234 -23.81 -7.33 -5.10
C HIS A 234 -23.57 -7.79 -6.55
N PHE A 235 -22.93 -8.93 -6.74
CA PHE A 235 -22.73 -9.57 -8.05
C PHE A 235 -23.92 -10.43 -8.52
N GLY A 236 -25.10 -10.29 -7.92
CA GLY A 236 -26.31 -10.99 -8.36
C GLY A 236 -26.29 -12.49 -8.11
N GLY A 237 -25.55 -12.95 -7.09
CA GLY A 237 -25.41 -14.35 -6.70
C GLY A 237 -24.21 -15.07 -7.32
N ASP A 238 -23.35 -14.37 -8.07
CA ASP A 238 -22.13 -14.96 -8.65
C ASP A 238 -20.96 -14.92 -7.66
N GLU A 239 -20.82 -16.00 -6.88
CA GLU A 239 -19.75 -16.15 -5.89
C GLU A 239 -18.35 -16.18 -6.53
N ALA A 240 -18.23 -16.67 -7.78
CA ALA A 240 -16.95 -16.71 -8.47
C ALA A 240 -16.50 -15.29 -8.87
N ALA A 241 -17.44 -14.45 -9.34
CA ALA A 241 -17.17 -13.05 -9.61
C ALA A 241 -16.81 -12.28 -8.32
N ALA A 242 -17.54 -12.53 -7.21
CA ALA A 242 -17.23 -11.95 -5.91
C ALA A 242 -15.82 -12.29 -5.42
N MET A 243 -15.43 -13.57 -5.51
CA MET A 243 -14.09 -14.01 -5.12
C MET A 243 -13.00 -13.40 -6.01
N GLN A 244 -13.26 -13.28 -7.32
CA GLN A 244 -12.33 -12.64 -8.25
C GLN A 244 -12.16 -11.15 -7.92
N GLU A 245 -13.25 -10.44 -7.59
CA GLU A 245 -13.21 -9.03 -7.20
C GLU A 245 -12.44 -8.81 -5.88
N ILE A 246 -12.59 -9.69 -4.89
CA ILE A 246 -11.79 -9.63 -3.66
C ILE A 246 -10.30 -9.81 -3.99
N GLN A 247 -9.95 -10.76 -4.87
CA GLN A 247 -8.56 -10.95 -5.32
C GLN A 247 -8.02 -9.79 -6.17
N ASP A 248 -8.90 -9.09 -6.89
CA ASP A 248 -8.58 -7.90 -7.69
C ASP A 248 -8.73 -6.60 -6.89
N THR A 249 -9.04 -6.66 -5.59
CA THR A 249 -8.90 -5.54 -4.66
C THR A 249 -7.50 -5.55 -4.09
N LEU A 250 -6.71 -4.54 -4.43
CA LEU A 250 -5.27 -4.51 -4.17
C LEU A 250 -4.95 -3.48 -3.09
N MET A 251 -4.01 -3.80 -2.22
CA MET A 251 -3.33 -2.79 -1.42
C MET A 251 -2.52 -1.89 -2.35
N LEU A 252 -2.98 -0.65 -2.53
CA LEU A 252 -2.29 0.36 -3.34
C LEU A 252 -1.04 0.85 -2.62
N LEU A 253 -1.17 1.16 -1.33
CA LEU A 253 -0.11 1.74 -0.52
C LEU A 253 -0.28 1.37 0.96
N GLU A 254 0.82 1.03 1.60
CA GLU A 254 0.98 0.93 3.04
C GLU A 254 1.96 2.01 3.50
N LEU A 255 1.66 2.67 4.61
CA LEU A 255 2.49 3.74 5.18
C LEU A 255 2.68 3.49 6.68
N GLU A 256 3.93 3.28 7.09
CA GLU A 256 4.29 2.92 8.46
C GLU A 256 4.40 4.15 9.36
N SER A 257 4.23 3.95 10.67
CA SER A 257 4.67 4.94 11.66
C SER A 257 6.17 5.13 11.57
N ASP A 258 6.65 6.37 11.65
CA ASP A 258 8.07 6.68 11.58
C ASP A 258 8.40 7.92 12.43
N ASN A 259 9.28 7.73 13.41
CA ASN A 259 9.65 8.78 14.37
C ASN A 259 10.36 9.98 13.72
N ASP A 260 11.13 9.77 12.65
CA ASP A 260 11.87 10.87 12.03
C ASP A 260 10.94 11.76 11.20
N VAL A 261 9.95 11.16 10.53
CA VAL A 261 8.86 11.86 9.83
C VAL A 261 7.90 12.50 10.83
N GLY A 262 7.68 11.83 11.97
CA GLY A 262 6.72 12.22 13.00
C GLY A 262 5.39 11.50 12.88
N PHE A 263 5.22 10.54 11.95
CA PHE A 263 4.01 9.75 11.86
C PHE A 263 3.90 8.75 13.00
N CYS A 264 2.78 8.75 13.72
CA CYS A 264 2.46 7.81 14.79
C CYS A 264 1.00 7.37 14.66
N TRP A 265 0.78 6.23 14.02
CA TRP A 265 -0.54 5.64 13.84
C TRP A 265 -0.86 4.75 15.02
N TRP A 266 -1.56 5.28 16.02
CA TRP A 266 -1.90 4.57 17.26
C TRP A 266 -0.65 3.96 17.93
N ASP A 267 -0.61 2.66 18.24
CA ASP A 267 0.52 2.00 18.91
C ASP A 267 1.57 1.54 17.88
N ALA A 268 2.17 2.52 17.18
CA ALA A 268 3.15 2.30 16.12
C ALA A 268 2.64 1.41 14.97
N GLY A 269 1.37 1.55 14.62
CA GLY A 269 0.72 0.92 13.50
C GLY A 269 1.04 1.56 12.15
N LEU A 270 0.13 1.40 11.20
CA LEU A 270 0.28 1.80 9.81
C LEU A 270 -1.07 2.08 9.15
N LEU A 271 -1.05 2.81 8.04
CA LEU A 271 -2.20 3.02 7.17
C LEU A 271 -2.12 2.11 5.96
N HIS A 272 -3.27 1.57 5.55
CA HIS A 272 -3.47 0.90 4.27
C HIS A 272 -4.40 1.69 3.38
N PHE A 273 -4.02 1.85 2.12
CA PHE A 273 -4.88 2.32 1.05
C PHE A 273 -5.13 1.16 0.09
N PHE A 274 -6.39 0.87 -0.19
CA PHE A 274 -6.83 -0.15 -1.14
C PHE A 274 -7.49 0.47 -2.36
N ILE A 275 -7.35 -0.20 -3.49
CA ILE A 275 -7.96 0.17 -4.77
C ILE A 275 -8.39 -1.09 -5.51
N ARG A 276 -9.49 -1.02 -6.25
CA ARG A 276 -9.87 -2.07 -7.19
C ARG A 276 -8.96 -2.02 -8.40
N LYS A 277 -8.49 -3.17 -8.87
CA LYS A 277 -7.57 -3.27 -10.01
C LYS A 277 -8.14 -2.65 -11.28
N GLU A 278 -9.46 -2.72 -11.51
CA GLU A 278 -10.08 -2.06 -12.66
C GLU A 278 -9.98 -0.53 -12.58
N ASP A 279 -10.15 0.04 -11.37
CA ASP A 279 -10.04 1.47 -11.12
C ASP A 279 -8.57 1.91 -11.26
N LEU A 280 -7.62 1.11 -10.76
CA LEU A 280 -6.19 1.33 -10.93
C LEU A 280 -5.77 1.37 -12.41
N LEU A 281 -6.17 0.36 -13.20
CA LEU A 281 -5.87 0.29 -14.63
C LEU A 281 -6.56 1.40 -15.44
N ALA A 282 -7.70 1.90 -14.96
CA ALA A 282 -8.39 3.04 -15.54
C ALA A 282 -7.77 4.40 -15.13
N GLY A 283 -6.84 4.43 -14.19
CA GLY A 283 -6.30 5.65 -13.60
C GLY A 283 -7.31 6.39 -12.73
N ASN A 284 -8.32 5.69 -12.20
CA ASN A 284 -9.37 6.24 -11.35
C ASN A 284 -9.02 6.07 -9.86
N PHE A 285 -8.25 7.02 -9.32
CA PHE A 285 -7.83 7.00 -7.91
C PHE A 285 -8.84 7.66 -6.96
N GLU A 286 -10.03 8.05 -7.45
CA GLU A 286 -11.09 8.62 -6.60
C GLU A 286 -11.84 7.56 -5.78
N ARG A 287 -11.69 6.27 -6.15
CA ARG A 287 -12.34 5.13 -5.50
C ARG A 287 -11.34 4.27 -4.75
N THR A 288 -10.95 4.76 -3.58
CA THR A 288 -10.01 4.10 -2.68
C THR A 288 -10.64 3.88 -1.31
N TYR A 289 -10.10 2.92 -0.57
CA TYR A 289 -10.47 2.64 0.82
C TYR A 289 -9.23 2.84 1.70
N CYS A 290 -9.39 3.46 2.87
CA CYS A 290 -8.30 3.66 3.82
C CYS A 290 -8.67 3.05 5.18
N SER A 291 -7.76 2.27 5.74
CA SER A 291 -7.86 1.73 7.10
C SER A 291 -6.53 1.89 7.83
N LEU A 292 -6.57 1.79 9.14
CA LEU A 292 -5.43 1.78 10.04
C LEU A 292 -5.36 0.41 10.69
N TYR A 293 -4.16 -0.16 10.71
CA TYR A 293 -3.87 -1.35 11.50
C TYR A 293 -2.85 -1.02 12.58
N SER A 294 -3.13 -1.45 13.81
CA SER A 294 -2.26 -1.36 14.98
C SER A 294 -2.45 -2.62 15.83
N SER A 295 -1.38 -3.10 16.46
CA SER A 295 -1.41 -4.27 17.34
C SER A 295 -2.08 -4.02 18.69
#